data_AF-J4USP1-F1
#
_entry.id   AF-J4USP1-F1
#
_cell.length_a   1.000
_cell.length_b   1.000
_cell.length_c   1.000
_cell.angle_alpha   90.00
_cell.angle_beta   90.00
_cell.angle_gamma   90.00
#
_symmetry.space_group_name_H-M   'P 1'
#
loop_
_entity.id
_entity.type
_entity.pdbx_description
1 polymer ?
#
loop_
_entity_poly.entity_id
_entity_poly.type
_entity_poly.pdbx_seq_one_letter_code
_entity_poly.pdbx_strand_id
1 'polypeptide(L)'
;MLTQTSDNCRCNKCVNQDTMQRNYDTFGIPAEIEPAEISPKTDGVEITWNDSHKSYYPWSWFYETLTASTNNRPLAQNEKKLWSASIESNPPEVNFESIVGSKNLTGLADLTDKIRTYGLCFVTNTPATPEASEKLLQTIGPIRNTHYGGFYDFVPDLALADTAYTNLALAAHTDTTYFTEPAGLQAFHLLSHAPPPKQRPEDALGGQSLLVDGFHAARVLEQESPEDYETLRRVKVPWHASGNQGVAIAPDRAYPVIEGGSTLRRIRWNNDDRGVIPLDVDVNAWYRAARKWNEILTRKENEYWFQLTPGRMLIFDNWRVLHGRSAFEGLRRICGGYINRDDFISRWKTSNFEREEVISHNMQLR
;
A
#
# COMPACT_ATOMS: atom_id res chain seq x y z
N MET A 1 21.22 -25.24 -14.29
CA MET A 1 20.90 -25.69 -12.92
C MET A 1 22.13 -25.67 -12.01
N LEU A 2 23.27 -26.26 -12.41
CA LEU A 2 24.45 -26.37 -11.53
C LEU A 2 25.17 -25.04 -11.23
N THR A 3 25.33 -24.17 -12.22
CA THR A 3 25.84 -22.79 -12.01
C THR A 3 24.91 -21.99 -11.10
N GLN A 4 23.60 -22.23 -11.18
CA GLN A 4 22.60 -21.56 -10.34
C GLN A 4 22.69 -22.03 -8.89
N THR A 5 22.97 -23.31 -8.62
CA THR A 5 23.20 -23.77 -7.24
C THR A 5 24.46 -23.12 -6.69
N SER A 6 25.61 -23.16 -7.38
CA SER A 6 26.85 -22.49 -6.94
C SER A 6 26.65 -20.99 -6.67
N ASP A 7 25.98 -20.27 -7.58
CA ASP A 7 25.65 -18.85 -7.46
C ASP A 7 24.78 -18.51 -6.22
N ASN A 8 24.03 -19.48 -5.70
CA ASN A 8 23.16 -19.25 -4.55
C ASN A 8 23.74 -19.80 -3.23
N CYS A 9 25.04 -20.11 -3.18
CA CYS A 9 25.72 -20.45 -1.94
C CYS A 9 25.53 -19.35 -0.88
N ARG A 10 25.23 -19.75 0.36
CA ARG A 10 24.95 -18.84 1.49
C ARG A 10 26.05 -18.80 2.55
N CYS A 11 27.21 -19.39 2.27
CA CYS A 11 28.34 -19.36 3.21
C CYS A 11 28.88 -17.94 3.41
N ASN A 12 29.69 -17.73 4.44
CA ASN A 12 30.28 -16.44 4.78
C ASN A 12 31.18 -15.83 3.69
N LYS A 13 31.71 -16.63 2.75
CA LYS A 13 32.45 -16.14 1.58
C LYS A 13 31.52 -15.58 0.51
N CYS A 14 30.36 -16.21 0.30
CA CYS A 14 29.42 -15.85 -0.77
C CYS A 14 28.39 -14.81 -0.32
N VAL A 15 28.14 -14.71 0.99
CA VAL A 15 27.16 -13.79 1.56
C VAL A 15 27.72 -13.17 2.81
N ASN A 16 27.67 -11.84 2.88
CA ASN A 16 27.98 -11.12 4.10
C ASN A 16 26.85 -11.37 5.11
N GLN A 17 27.18 -11.97 6.26
CA GLN A 17 26.19 -12.46 7.23
C GLN A 17 25.51 -11.33 8.03
N ASP A 18 26.03 -10.10 8.00
CA ASP A 18 25.41 -8.97 8.67
C ASP A 18 24.35 -8.31 7.77
N THR A 19 24.69 -8.13 6.49
CA THR A 19 23.86 -7.44 5.49
C THR A 19 22.96 -8.39 4.69
N MET A 20 23.26 -9.69 4.71
CA MET A 20 22.67 -10.74 3.85
C MET A 20 22.84 -10.48 2.34
N GLN A 21 23.73 -9.57 1.95
CA GLN A 21 24.05 -9.25 0.56
C GLN A 21 25.09 -10.23 0.00
N ARG A 22 25.06 -10.45 -1.33
CA ARG A 22 26.08 -11.23 -2.04
C ARG A 22 27.45 -10.58 -1.85
N ASN A 23 28.46 -11.37 -1.58
CA ASN A 23 29.83 -10.95 -1.26
C ASN A 23 30.88 -11.53 -2.22
N TYR A 24 30.46 -11.88 -3.43
CA TYR A 24 31.35 -12.45 -4.45
C TYR A 24 30.88 -12.04 -5.85
N ASP A 25 31.77 -12.18 -6.83
CA ASP A 25 31.49 -11.91 -8.23
C ASP A 25 30.82 -13.13 -8.88
N THR A 26 29.52 -13.03 -9.17
CA THR A 26 28.75 -14.04 -9.91
C THR A 26 29.42 -14.41 -11.24
N PHE A 27 30.06 -13.46 -11.92
CA PHE A 27 30.70 -13.69 -13.21
C PHE A 27 32.10 -14.32 -13.08
N GLY A 28 32.63 -14.41 -11.86
CA GLY A 28 33.82 -15.18 -11.53
C GLY A 28 33.56 -16.68 -11.38
N ILE A 29 32.30 -17.13 -11.36
CA ILE A 29 31.96 -18.56 -11.36
C ILE A 29 32.30 -19.14 -12.74
N PRO A 30 33.17 -20.17 -12.84
CA PRO A 30 33.48 -20.83 -14.11
C PRO A 30 32.22 -21.33 -14.82
N ALA A 31 32.18 -21.19 -16.14
CA ALA A 31 31.04 -21.68 -16.93
C ALA A 31 30.88 -23.21 -16.80
N GLU A 32 32.00 -23.91 -16.61
CA GLU A 32 32.11 -25.35 -16.43
C GLU A 32 32.08 -25.78 -14.94
N ILE A 33 31.52 -24.95 -14.05
CA ILE A 33 31.38 -25.31 -12.64
C ILE A 33 30.50 -26.55 -12.49
N GLU A 34 31.02 -27.57 -11.82
CA GLU A 34 30.35 -28.86 -11.62
C GLU A 34 30.59 -29.38 -10.19
N PRO A 35 29.61 -30.12 -9.63
CA PRO A 35 29.79 -30.75 -8.33
C PRO A 35 30.85 -31.87 -8.45
N ALA A 36 31.95 -31.72 -7.72
CA ALA A 36 32.97 -32.75 -7.58
C ALA A 36 32.56 -33.82 -6.56
N GLU A 37 31.84 -33.42 -5.51
CA GLU A 37 31.30 -34.33 -4.49
C GLU A 37 29.94 -33.81 -3.98
N ILE A 38 28.99 -34.73 -3.76
CA ILE A 38 27.69 -34.45 -3.17
C ILE A 38 27.55 -35.32 -1.92
N SER A 39 27.39 -34.69 -0.76
CA SER A 39 27.26 -35.36 0.54
C SER A 39 25.90 -35.03 1.17
N PRO A 40 24.88 -35.90 0.99
CA PRO A 40 23.59 -35.73 1.64
C PRO A 40 23.73 -35.79 3.16
N LYS A 41 23.03 -34.89 3.85
CA LYS A 41 22.89 -34.85 5.32
C LYS A 41 21.41 -35.01 5.68
N THR A 42 21.11 -35.10 6.98
CA THR A 42 19.74 -35.25 7.47
C THR A 42 18.86 -34.02 7.17
N ASP A 43 19.45 -32.83 7.20
CA ASP A 43 18.76 -31.53 7.11
C ASP A 43 19.06 -30.76 5.82
N GLY A 44 19.93 -31.29 4.96
CA GLY A 44 20.29 -30.69 3.68
C GLY A 44 21.35 -31.48 2.91
N VAL A 45 22.05 -30.82 2.01
CA VAL A 45 23.15 -31.39 1.23
C VAL A 45 24.34 -30.46 1.23
N GLU A 46 25.53 -31.04 1.41
CA GLU A 46 26.79 -30.36 1.17
C GLU A 46 27.29 -30.71 -0.24
N ILE A 47 27.68 -29.70 -1.01
CA ILE A 47 28.24 -29.85 -2.35
C ILE A 47 29.66 -29.28 -2.32
N THR A 48 30.64 -30.10 -2.69
CA THR A 48 31.99 -29.63 -3.02
C THR A 48 32.08 -29.48 -4.52
N TRP A 49 32.46 -28.29 -4.98
CA TRP A 49 32.60 -27.94 -6.39
C TRP A 49 34.00 -28.25 -6.92
N ASN A 50 34.15 -28.33 -8.24
CA ASN A 50 35.43 -28.59 -8.91
C ASN A 50 36.49 -27.49 -8.71
N ASP A 51 36.09 -26.31 -8.26
CA ASP A 51 36.99 -25.23 -7.78
C ASP A 51 37.34 -25.34 -6.29
N SER A 52 36.97 -26.46 -5.64
CA SER A 52 37.11 -26.74 -4.20
C SER A 52 36.22 -25.90 -3.28
N HIS A 53 35.33 -25.06 -3.82
CA HIS A 53 34.35 -24.35 -3.01
C HIS A 53 33.38 -25.36 -2.36
N LYS A 54 32.89 -25.03 -1.15
CA LYS A 54 31.90 -25.85 -0.45
C LYS A 54 30.65 -25.04 -0.17
N SER A 55 29.51 -25.60 -0.52
CA SER A 55 28.20 -25.01 -0.31
C SER A 55 27.30 -25.96 0.45
N TYR A 56 26.47 -25.41 1.33
CA TYR A 56 25.45 -26.17 2.05
C TYR A 56 24.07 -25.60 1.71
N TYR A 57 23.12 -26.49 1.42
CA TYR A 57 21.74 -26.13 1.12
C TYR A 57 20.80 -26.99 1.96
N PRO A 58 19.95 -26.40 2.83
CA PRO A 58 18.96 -27.16 3.56
C PRO A 58 17.91 -27.73 2.59
N TRP A 59 17.26 -28.85 2.96
CA TRP A 59 16.25 -29.46 2.09
C TRP A 59 15.08 -28.53 1.77
N SER A 60 14.71 -27.64 2.70
CA SER A 60 13.70 -26.60 2.48
C SER A 60 14.03 -25.71 1.28
N TRP A 61 15.30 -25.28 1.16
CA TRP A 61 15.75 -24.44 0.05
C TRP A 61 15.49 -25.07 -1.32
N PHE A 62 15.75 -26.37 -1.49
CA PHE A 62 15.44 -27.06 -2.75
C PHE A 62 13.95 -27.18 -2.97
N TYR A 63 13.19 -27.55 -1.94
CA TYR A 63 11.74 -27.67 -2.04
C TYR A 63 11.16 -26.34 -2.52
N GLU A 64 11.53 -25.23 -1.89
CA GLU A 64 10.98 -23.90 -2.19
C GLU A 64 11.45 -23.35 -3.54
N THR A 65 12.73 -23.53 -3.91
CA THR A 65 13.24 -23.06 -5.21
C THR A 65 12.74 -23.88 -6.39
N LEU A 66 12.54 -25.20 -6.23
CA LEU A 66 12.04 -26.08 -7.30
C LEU A 66 10.51 -26.02 -7.45
N THR A 67 9.79 -25.74 -6.36
CA THR A 67 8.32 -25.64 -6.36
C THR A 67 7.81 -24.19 -6.34
N ALA A 68 8.69 -23.21 -6.47
CA ALA A 68 8.35 -21.77 -6.46
C ALA A 68 7.27 -21.38 -7.48
N SER A 69 7.11 -22.13 -8.56
CA SER A 69 6.08 -21.91 -9.58
C SER A 69 4.71 -22.53 -9.23
N THR A 70 4.65 -23.46 -8.27
CA THR A 70 3.45 -24.23 -7.91
C THR A 70 2.98 -24.01 -6.47
N ASN A 71 3.83 -23.50 -5.57
CA ASN A 71 3.50 -23.34 -4.16
C ASN A 71 3.12 -21.89 -3.78
N ASN A 72 1.97 -21.75 -3.11
CA ASN A 72 1.53 -20.55 -2.42
C ASN A 72 2.46 -20.28 -1.22
N ARG A 73 3.44 -19.39 -1.38
CA ARG A 73 4.35 -19.00 -0.28
C ARG A 73 3.56 -18.49 0.94
N PRO A 74 3.89 -18.86 2.19
CA PRO A 74 3.13 -18.45 3.38
C PRO A 74 3.00 -16.93 3.54
N LEU A 75 4.08 -16.19 3.30
CA LEU A 75 4.10 -14.72 3.29
C LEU A 75 3.32 -14.08 2.11
N ALA A 76 2.94 -14.89 1.11
CA ALA A 76 2.07 -14.47 0.02
C ALA A 76 0.58 -14.74 0.29
N GLN A 77 0.24 -15.49 1.35
CA GLN A 77 -1.14 -15.90 1.70
C GLN A 77 -1.88 -14.89 2.59
N ASN A 78 -1.50 -13.61 2.62
CA ASN A 78 -2.35 -12.63 3.30
C ASN A 78 -3.58 -12.34 2.43
N GLU A 79 -4.64 -13.13 2.63
CA GLU A 79 -5.91 -13.03 1.92
C GLU A 79 -6.56 -11.69 2.25
N LYS A 80 -6.58 -10.80 1.26
CA LYS A 80 -7.30 -9.54 1.36
C LYS A 80 -8.79 -9.84 1.51
N LYS A 81 -9.39 -9.40 2.62
CA LYS A 81 -10.84 -9.48 2.84
C LYS A 81 -11.49 -8.29 2.17
N LEU A 82 -12.14 -8.52 1.03
CA LEU A 82 -12.91 -7.50 0.33
C LEU A 82 -14.15 -7.12 1.15
N TRP A 83 -14.51 -5.84 1.13
CA TRP A 83 -15.62 -5.34 1.94
C TRP A 83 -16.49 -4.33 1.20
N SER A 84 -17.69 -4.17 1.72
CA SER A 84 -18.68 -3.17 1.34
C SER A 84 -18.99 -2.29 2.56
N ALA A 85 -20.01 -1.44 2.53
CA ALA A 85 -20.46 -0.64 3.68
C ALA A 85 -20.67 -1.47 4.97
N SER A 86 -20.90 -2.78 4.85
CA SER A 86 -20.97 -3.74 5.96
C SER A 86 -19.79 -3.73 6.94
N ILE A 87 -18.61 -3.24 6.53
CA ILE A 87 -17.44 -3.08 7.42
C ILE A 87 -17.74 -2.16 8.62
N GLU A 88 -18.72 -1.27 8.52
CA GLU A 88 -19.19 -0.40 9.60
C GLU A 88 -19.56 -1.18 10.88
N SER A 89 -20.06 -2.42 10.73
CA SER A 89 -20.46 -3.24 11.88
C SER A 89 -19.29 -3.64 12.80
N ASN A 90 -18.09 -3.72 12.24
CA ASN A 90 -16.88 -4.08 12.99
C ASN A 90 -15.63 -3.54 12.26
N PRO A 91 -15.39 -2.21 12.32
CA PRO A 91 -14.26 -1.61 11.64
C PRO A 91 -12.95 -2.11 12.27
N PRO A 92 -11.87 -2.33 11.51
CA PRO A 92 -10.60 -2.75 12.07
C PRO A 92 -10.01 -1.65 12.96
N GLU A 93 -9.80 -1.93 14.24
CA GLU A 93 -9.23 -0.96 15.19
C GLU A 93 -8.07 -1.54 16.01
N VAL A 94 -7.15 -0.66 16.40
CA VAL A 94 -6.04 -0.93 17.33
C VAL A 94 -5.90 0.26 18.29
N ASN A 95 -5.49 0.01 19.54
CA ASN A 95 -5.28 1.07 20.52
C ASN A 95 -3.88 1.70 20.36
N PHE A 96 -3.79 3.04 20.42
CA PHE A 96 -2.54 3.81 20.31
C PHE A 96 -1.42 3.32 21.26
N GLU A 97 -1.74 3.05 22.53
CA GLU A 97 -0.76 2.65 23.54
C GLU A 97 -0.19 1.25 23.30
N SER A 98 -0.89 0.40 22.55
CA SER A 98 -0.37 -0.92 22.14
C SER A 98 0.73 -0.81 21.08
N ILE A 99 0.87 0.36 20.45
CA ILE A 99 1.83 0.65 19.38
C ILE A 99 2.92 1.58 19.91
N VAL A 100 2.55 2.78 20.31
CA VAL A 100 3.49 3.83 20.71
C VAL A 100 3.81 3.67 22.19
N GLY A 101 5.08 3.35 22.50
CA GLY A 101 5.55 3.12 23.87
C GLY A 101 5.45 1.67 24.34
N SER A 102 4.94 0.77 23.50
CA SER A 102 4.96 -0.67 23.76
C SER A 102 6.39 -1.23 23.75
N LYS A 103 6.63 -2.27 24.56
CA LYS A 103 7.91 -3.00 24.63
C LYS A 103 8.03 -4.10 23.57
N ASN A 104 6.94 -4.44 22.90
CA ASN A 104 6.89 -5.47 21.85
C ASN A 104 6.18 -4.94 20.61
N LEU A 105 6.21 -5.71 19.53
CA LEU A 105 5.63 -5.33 18.24
C LEU A 105 4.17 -5.77 18.07
N THR A 106 3.50 -6.34 19.08
CA THR A 106 2.17 -6.95 18.90
C THR A 106 1.11 -5.98 18.39
N GLY A 107 1.03 -4.76 18.95
CA GLY A 107 0.08 -3.76 18.45
C GLY A 107 0.42 -3.26 17.05
N LEU A 108 1.71 -3.12 16.72
CA LEU A 108 2.17 -2.73 15.39
C LEU A 108 1.93 -3.84 14.34
N ALA A 109 2.11 -5.10 14.75
CA ALA A 109 1.80 -6.27 13.96
C ALA A 109 0.30 -6.30 13.61
N ASP A 110 -0.56 -6.15 14.63
CA ASP A 110 -2.01 -6.11 14.47
C ASP A 110 -2.46 -4.93 13.59
N LEU A 111 -1.89 -3.73 13.77
CA LEU A 111 -2.17 -2.57 12.91
C LEU A 111 -1.83 -2.85 11.45
N THR A 112 -0.60 -3.28 11.20
CA THR A 112 -0.12 -3.50 9.83
C THR A 112 -0.82 -4.66 9.15
N ASP A 113 -1.18 -5.71 9.90
CA ASP A 113 -1.92 -6.85 9.38
C ASP A 113 -3.37 -6.50 9.07
N LYS A 114 -4.05 -5.72 9.92
CA LYS A 114 -5.38 -5.18 9.63
C LYS A 114 -5.38 -4.30 8.39
N ILE A 115 -4.40 -3.41 8.22
CA ILE A 115 -4.25 -2.64 6.98
C ILE A 115 -3.99 -3.57 5.79
N ARG A 116 -3.16 -4.61 5.93
CA ARG A 116 -2.86 -5.53 4.83
C ARG A 116 -4.08 -6.37 4.41
N THR A 117 -4.90 -6.76 5.37
CA THR A 117 -6.09 -7.61 5.23
C THR A 117 -7.30 -6.81 4.73
N TYR A 118 -7.65 -5.73 5.42
CA TYR A 118 -8.84 -4.92 5.16
C TYR A 118 -8.55 -3.67 4.34
N GLY A 119 -7.30 -3.24 4.20
CA GLY A 119 -6.96 -2.00 3.51
C GLY A 119 -7.12 -0.74 4.38
N LEU A 120 -7.61 -0.87 5.63
CA LEU A 120 -7.72 0.25 6.56
C LEU A 120 -7.62 -0.23 8.02
N CYS A 121 -7.26 0.69 8.91
CA CYS A 121 -7.38 0.49 10.34
C CYS A 121 -7.51 1.86 11.05
N PHE A 122 -8.34 1.91 12.08
CA PHE A 122 -8.41 3.03 13.00
C PHE A 122 -7.49 2.80 14.20
N VAL A 123 -6.72 3.82 14.58
CA VAL A 123 -5.93 3.84 15.80
C VAL A 123 -6.66 4.70 16.83
N THR A 124 -7.31 4.02 17.78
CA THR A 124 -8.14 4.64 18.83
C THR A 124 -7.30 5.13 20.00
N ASN A 125 -7.84 6.09 20.75
CA ASN A 125 -7.16 6.77 21.85
C ASN A 125 -5.83 7.42 21.46
N THR A 126 -5.69 7.83 20.19
CA THR A 126 -4.54 8.61 19.73
C THR A 126 -4.67 10.03 20.27
N PRO A 127 -3.74 10.57 21.07
CA PRO A 127 -3.82 11.95 21.54
C PRO A 127 -4.02 12.91 20.35
N ALA A 128 -4.99 13.81 20.44
CA ALA A 128 -5.38 14.74 19.36
C ALA A 128 -4.36 15.87 19.19
N THR A 129 -3.10 15.51 18.94
CA THR A 129 -2.01 16.43 18.65
C THR A 129 -1.22 15.96 17.41
N PRO A 130 -0.62 16.90 16.65
CA PRO A 130 0.27 16.57 15.54
C PRO A 130 1.39 15.59 15.91
N GLU A 131 2.02 15.80 17.05
CA GLU A 131 3.22 15.08 17.49
C GLU A 131 2.91 13.60 17.78
N ALA A 132 1.75 13.31 18.35
CA ALA A 132 1.32 11.93 18.60
C ALA A 132 1.04 11.19 17.27
N SER A 133 0.36 11.85 16.33
CA SER A 133 0.09 11.30 14.99
C SER A 133 1.38 11.05 14.22
N GLU A 134 2.32 12.00 14.23
CA GLU A 134 3.60 11.87 13.53
C GLU A 134 4.41 10.72 14.12
N LYS A 135 4.51 10.65 15.45
CA LYS A 135 5.21 9.58 16.16
C LYS A 135 4.64 8.20 15.83
N LEU A 136 3.31 8.07 15.75
CA LEU A 136 2.66 6.83 15.33
C LEU A 136 3.05 6.45 13.89
N LEU A 137 2.97 7.37 12.93
CA LEU A 137 3.35 7.09 11.54
C LEU A 137 4.81 6.68 11.41
N GLN A 138 5.71 7.33 12.15
CA GLN A 138 7.14 6.99 12.18
C GLN A 138 7.42 5.58 12.74
N THR A 139 6.50 5.00 13.54
CA THR A 139 6.63 3.58 13.95
C THR A 139 6.41 2.62 12.78
N ILE A 140 5.57 3.01 11.82
CA ILE A 140 5.29 2.21 10.63
C ILE A 140 6.47 2.33 9.66
N GLY A 141 6.81 3.54 9.24
CA GLY A 141 7.91 3.79 8.31
C GLY A 141 8.21 5.27 8.13
N PRO A 142 9.21 5.61 7.29
CA PRO A 142 9.54 6.99 6.97
C PRO A 142 8.34 7.70 6.36
N ILE A 143 8.04 8.91 6.85
CA ILE A 143 7.01 9.75 6.26
C ILE A 143 7.54 10.27 4.91
N ARG A 144 6.82 9.99 3.84
CA ARG A 144 7.19 10.38 2.47
C ARG A 144 7.07 11.89 2.35
N ASN A 145 8.20 12.55 2.10
CA ASN A 145 8.20 13.95 1.72
C ASN A 145 7.69 14.12 0.28
N THR A 146 6.78 15.07 0.07
CA THR A 146 6.20 15.39 -1.23
C THR A 146 6.40 16.87 -1.55
N HIS A 147 5.92 17.31 -2.72
CA HIS A 147 5.93 18.73 -3.07
C HIS A 147 4.96 19.57 -2.21
N TYR A 148 4.05 18.93 -1.46
CA TYR A 148 3.22 19.56 -0.42
C TYR A 148 3.86 19.50 0.98
N GLY A 149 5.07 18.95 1.11
CA GLY A 149 5.73 18.69 2.38
C GLY A 149 5.63 17.22 2.83
N GLY A 150 6.08 16.96 4.05
CA GLY A 150 6.10 15.64 4.68
C GLY A 150 4.86 15.40 5.53
N PHE A 151 5.04 15.38 6.86
CA PHE A 151 3.90 15.38 7.78
C PHE A 151 3.12 16.69 7.62
N TYR A 152 1.82 16.60 7.38
CA TYR A 152 0.95 17.76 7.21
C TYR A 152 0.06 17.98 8.43
N ASP A 153 -0.16 19.25 8.76
CA ASP A 153 -1.10 19.74 9.76
C ASP A 153 -1.68 21.04 9.22
N PHE A 154 -2.96 21.02 8.85
CA PHE A 154 -3.56 22.15 8.17
C PHE A 154 -5.01 22.39 8.57
N VAL A 155 -5.40 23.66 8.43
CA VAL A 155 -6.77 24.10 8.34
C VAL A 155 -6.98 24.50 6.88
N PRO A 156 -8.02 24.01 6.19
CA PRO A 156 -8.31 24.42 4.81
C PRO A 156 -8.47 25.94 4.71
N ASP A 157 -7.46 26.62 4.18
CA ASP A 157 -7.38 28.08 4.06
C ASP A 157 -7.25 28.56 2.60
N LEU A 158 -7.44 27.66 1.63
CA LEU A 158 -7.33 27.90 0.19
C LEU A 158 -5.94 28.39 -0.28
N ALA A 159 -4.89 28.33 0.55
CA ALA A 159 -3.57 28.85 0.19
C ALA A 159 -2.81 27.98 -0.84
N LEU A 160 -3.19 26.71 -1.00
CA LEU A 160 -2.61 25.78 -1.97
C LEU A 160 -3.61 25.47 -3.10
N ALA A 161 -3.12 25.40 -4.34
CA ALA A 161 -3.94 25.09 -5.52
C ALA A 161 -4.28 23.60 -5.61
N ASP A 162 -4.96 23.09 -4.59
CA ASP A 162 -5.39 21.70 -4.47
C ASP A 162 -6.81 21.65 -3.86
N THR A 163 -7.70 20.87 -4.49
CA THR A 163 -9.12 20.78 -4.13
C THR A 163 -9.33 20.28 -2.70
N ALA A 164 -8.37 19.55 -2.12
CA ALA A 164 -8.37 19.12 -0.73
C ALA A 164 -8.42 20.28 0.29
N TYR A 165 -7.91 21.46 -0.09
CA TYR A 165 -7.87 22.68 0.74
C TYR A 165 -9.12 23.57 0.62
N THR A 166 -10.16 23.07 -0.07
CA THR A 166 -11.50 23.71 -0.09
C THR A 166 -12.41 23.15 1.00
N ASN A 167 -13.64 23.66 1.12
CA ASN A 167 -14.69 23.08 1.98
C ASN A 167 -15.71 22.24 1.19
N LEU A 168 -15.43 22.00 -0.10
CA LEU A 168 -16.30 21.24 -0.98
C LEU A 168 -16.20 19.74 -0.70
N ALA A 169 -17.26 19.02 -1.09
CA ALA A 169 -17.27 17.56 -1.06
C ALA A 169 -16.22 17.01 -2.03
N LEU A 170 -15.57 15.92 -1.64
CA LEU A 170 -14.65 15.17 -2.47
C LEU A 170 -15.24 13.80 -2.72
N ALA A 171 -15.41 13.44 -3.99
CA ALA A 171 -15.81 12.10 -4.40
C ALA A 171 -14.73 11.08 -4.04
N ALA A 172 -15.07 9.79 -4.05
CA ALA A 172 -14.11 8.72 -3.80
C ALA A 172 -12.93 8.76 -4.78
N HIS A 173 -11.72 8.91 -4.27
CA HIS A 173 -10.47 8.96 -5.03
C HIS A 173 -9.30 8.28 -4.30
N THR A 174 -8.23 7.99 -5.04
CA THR A 174 -6.92 7.61 -4.50
C THR A 174 -5.96 8.78 -4.67
N ASP A 175 -5.12 9.04 -3.68
CA ASP A 175 -4.21 10.17 -3.69
C ASP A 175 -2.95 9.92 -4.50
N THR A 176 -2.31 11.02 -4.92
CA THR A 176 -1.00 11.03 -5.58
C THR A 176 -0.96 10.21 -6.87
N THR A 177 -2.05 10.22 -7.64
CA THR A 177 -2.09 9.48 -8.92
C THR A 177 -1.18 10.10 -9.99
N TYR A 178 -0.51 11.20 -9.70
CA TYR A 178 0.53 11.77 -10.54
C TYR A 178 1.94 11.23 -10.25
N PHE A 179 2.15 10.41 -9.23
CA PHE A 179 3.44 9.72 -9.03
C PHE A 179 3.48 8.37 -9.77
N THR A 180 4.67 8.01 -10.30
CA THR A 180 4.99 6.66 -10.78
C THR A 180 4.67 5.61 -9.71
N GLU A 181 5.11 5.89 -8.49
CA GLU A 181 4.73 5.19 -7.27
C GLU A 181 3.89 6.12 -6.39
N PRO A 182 2.54 6.01 -6.43
CA PRO A 182 1.66 6.69 -5.49
C PRO A 182 1.99 6.26 -4.07
N ALA A 183 1.70 7.13 -3.10
CA ALA A 183 1.83 6.80 -1.69
C ALA A 183 1.14 5.47 -1.37
N GLY A 184 1.81 4.60 -0.62
CA GLY A 184 1.31 3.30 -0.24
C GLY A 184 0.25 3.39 0.86
N LEU A 185 0.57 4.13 1.93
CA LEU A 185 -0.39 4.47 2.98
C LEU A 185 -0.65 5.96 3.01
N GLN A 186 -1.86 6.32 3.46
CA GLN A 186 -2.24 7.66 3.87
C GLN A 186 -2.90 7.60 5.24
N ALA A 187 -2.78 8.69 6.00
CA ALA A 187 -3.42 8.80 7.29
C ALA A 187 -4.12 10.13 7.53
N PHE A 188 -5.19 10.08 8.31
CA PHE A 188 -6.01 11.22 8.69
C PHE A 188 -6.30 11.20 10.19
N HIS A 189 -5.92 12.25 10.90
CA HIS A 189 -6.32 12.49 12.28
C HIS A 189 -6.97 13.86 12.39
N LEU A 190 -8.27 13.89 12.68
CA LEU A 190 -8.97 15.12 12.98
C LEU A 190 -8.52 15.63 14.36
N LEU A 191 -7.99 16.85 14.43
CA LEU A 191 -7.57 17.45 15.70
C LEU A 191 -8.69 18.30 16.32
N SER A 192 -9.45 19.01 15.46
CA SER A 192 -10.60 19.81 15.89
C SER A 192 -11.52 20.11 14.72
N HIS A 193 -12.83 20.22 15.00
CA HIS A 193 -13.82 20.73 14.05
C HIS A 193 -14.76 21.68 14.79
N ALA A 194 -14.55 22.99 14.61
CA ALA A 194 -15.29 24.03 15.32
C ALA A 194 -16.34 24.69 14.41
N PRO A 195 -17.56 24.96 14.91
CA PRO A 195 -18.61 25.62 14.13
C PRO A 195 -18.24 27.08 13.80
N PRO A 196 -18.80 27.66 12.72
CA PRO A 196 -18.81 29.09 12.48
C PRO A 196 -19.46 29.87 13.65
N PRO A 197 -19.08 31.14 13.89
CA PRO A 197 -19.52 31.92 15.07
C PRO A 197 -21.03 32.11 15.28
N LYS A 198 -21.85 31.79 14.27
CA LYS A 198 -23.32 32.01 14.27
C LYS A 198 -24.14 30.74 14.06
N GLN A 199 -23.50 29.59 13.97
CA GLN A 199 -24.18 28.31 13.79
C GLN A 199 -24.58 27.74 15.16
N ARG A 200 -25.74 27.08 15.22
CA ARG A 200 -26.19 26.50 16.50
C ARG A 200 -25.41 25.21 16.78
N PRO A 201 -25.13 24.88 18.05
CA PRO A 201 -24.36 23.68 18.42
C PRO A 201 -24.93 22.37 17.86
N GLU A 202 -26.24 22.32 17.61
CA GLU A 202 -26.95 21.14 17.09
C GLU A 202 -26.90 20.97 15.56
N ASP A 203 -26.48 21.99 14.81
CA ASP A 203 -26.45 21.90 13.35
C ASP A 203 -25.25 21.03 12.90
N ALA A 204 -25.49 20.07 12.02
CA ALA A 204 -24.44 19.19 11.53
C ALA A 204 -23.44 19.97 10.66
N LEU A 205 -22.16 19.95 11.05
CA LEU A 205 -21.09 20.63 10.32
C LEU A 205 -20.66 19.93 9.03
N GLY A 206 -21.21 18.74 8.74
CA GLY A 206 -20.75 17.89 7.65
C GLY A 206 -19.32 17.37 7.87
N GLY A 207 -18.60 17.12 6.78
CA GLY A 207 -17.21 16.66 6.84
C GLY A 207 -17.04 15.21 7.26
N GLN A 208 -18.08 14.40 7.02
CA GLN A 208 -18.01 12.95 7.15
C GLN A 208 -17.00 12.41 6.15
N SER A 209 -16.18 11.47 6.60
CA SER A 209 -15.25 10.75 5.74
C SER A 209 -15.97 9.62 5.00
N LEU A 210 -15.56 9.39 3.76
CA LEU A 210 -15.99 8.28 2.92
C LEU A 210 -14.82 7.33 2.71
N LEU A 211 -15.06 6.02 2.76
CA LEU A 211 -14.17 4.99 2.27
C LEU A 211 -14.91 4.02 1.34
N VAL A 212 -14.25 3.59 0.27
CA VAL A 212 -14.73 2.56 -0.66
C VAL A 212 -13.60 1.56 -0.96
N ASP A 213 -13.86 0.27 -0.83
CA ASP A 213 -12.89 -0.76 -1.22
C ASP A 213 -12.82 -0.87 -2.75
N GLY A 214 -11.81 -0.26 -3.35
CA GLY A 214 -11.62 -0.30 -4.79
C GLY A 214 -11.39 -1.70 -5.33
N PHE A 215 -10.88 -2.63 -4.51
CA PHE A 215 -10.76 -4.02 -4.95
C PHE A 215 -12.10 -4.74 -4.95
N HIS A 216 -12.98 -4.46 -3.98
CA HIS A 216 -14.36 -4.96 -4.02
C HIS A 216 -15.10 -4.42 -5.24
N ALA A 217 -15.07 -3.09 -5.46
CA ALA A 217 -15.70 -2.45 -6.61
C ALA A 217 -15.17 -3.02 -7.94
N ALA A 218 -13.87 -3.31 -8.04
CA ALA A 218 -13.28 -3.92 -9.23
C ALA A 218 -13.82 -5.33 -9.51
N ARG A 219 -14.06 -6.13 -8.47
CA ARG A 219 -14.69 -7.45 -8.62
C ARG A 219 -16.17 -7.34 -9.01
N VAL A 220 -16.88 -6.36 -8.48
CA VAL A 220 -18.26 -6.08 -8.90
C VAL A 220 -18.29 -5.69 -10.38
N LEU A 221 -17.39 -4.81 -10.82
CA LEU A 221 -17.27 -4.42 -12.22
C LEU A 221 -16.92 -5.61 -13.12
N GLU A 222 -15.97 -6.45 -12.71
CA GLU A 222 -15.59 -7.69 -13.41
C GLU A 222 -16.78 -8.63 -13.62
N GLN A 223 -17.67 -8.74 -12.62
CA GLN A 223 -18.86 -9.59 -12.70
C GLN A 223 -19.99 -8.97 -13.53
N GLU A 224 -20.27 -7.68 -13.34
CA GLU A 224 -21.42 -7.02 -13.98
C GLU A 224 -21.16 -6.57 -15.41
N SER A 225 -19.92 -6.16 -15.71
CA SER A 225 -19.51 -5.70 -17.03
C SER A 225 -18.04 -6.04 -17.30
N PRO A 226 -17.75 -7.30 -17.65
CA PRO A 226 -16.38 -7.76 -17.92
C PRO A 226 -15.66 -6.92 -18.98
N GLU A 227 -16.38 -6.40 -19.97
CA GLU A 227 -15.80 -5.55 -21.03
C GLU A 227 -15.39 -4.17 -20.51
N ASP A 228 -16.19 -3.55 -19.63
CA ASP A 228 -15.84 -2.28 -18.99
C ASP A 228 -14.66 -2.47 -18.03
N TYR A 229 -14.64 -3.59 -17.29
CA TYR A 229 -13.50 -3.98 -16.46
C TYR A 229 -12.21 -4.10 -17.27
N GLU A 230 -12.22 -4.85 -18.37
CA GLU A 230 -11.04 -4.99 -19.24
C GLU A 230 -10.63 -3.66 -19.89
N THR A 231 -11.60 -2.80 -20.21
CA THR A 231 -11.32 -1.45 -20.72
C THR A 231 -10.52 -0.63 -19.69
N LEU A 232 -10.93 -0.63 -18.41
CA LEU A 232 -10.25 0.10 -17.34
C LEU A 232 -8.91 -0.52 -16.92
N ARG A 233 -8.65 -1.79 -17.28
CA ARG A 233 -7.34 -2.45 -17.12
C ARG A 233 -6.38 -2.17 -18.26
N ARG A 234 -6.89 -2.03 -19.49
CA ARG A 234 -6.07 -1.91 -20.71
C ARG A 234 -5.73 -0.46 -21.05
N VAL A 235 -6.70 0.44 -20.94
CA VAL A 235 -6.51 1.85 -21.34
C VAL A 235 -5.65 2.55 -20.29
N LYS A 236 -4.48 3.01 -20.72
CA LYS A 236 -3.53 3.75 -19.89
C LYS A 236 -3.88 5.23 -19.91
N VAL A 237 -4.12 5.81 -18.74
CA VAL A 237 -4.51 7.20 -18.57
C VAL A 237 -3.30 8.00 -18.06
N PRO A 238 -3.03 9.20 -18.60
CA PRO A 238 -2.05 10.10 -18.02
C PRO A 238 -2.61 10.77 -16.76
N TRP A 239 -1.74 11.09 -15.81
CA TRP A 239 -2.08 11.72 -14.54
C TRP A 239 -1.03 12.78 -14.22
N HIS A 240 -1.39 13.89 -13.60
CA HIS A 240 -0.43 14.97 -13.36
C HIS A 240 -0.80 15.88 -12.19
N ALA A 241 0.23 16.49 -11.60
CA ALA A 241 0.13 17.65 -10.73
C ALA A 241 1.05 18.73 -11.29
N SER A 242 0.45 19.72 -11.95
CA SER A 242 1.19 20.77 -12.68
C SER A 242 0.66 22.18 -12.42
N GLY A 243 -0.25 22.35 -11.45
CA GLY A 243 -0.91 23.63 -11.18
C GLY A 243 -0.06 24.62 -10.37
N ASN A 244 0.82 24.13 -9.50
CA ASN A 244 1.67 24.95 -8.66
C ASN A 244 2.93 25.42 -9.41
N GLN A 245 3.36 26.67 -9.19
CA GLN A 245 4.57 27.20 -9.81
C GLN A 245 5.80 26.37 -9.44
N GLY A 246 6.55 25.92 -10.45
CA GLY A 246 7.73 25.07 -10.26
C GLY A 246 7.42 23.59 -10.02
N VAL A 247 6.15 23.17 -10.07
CA VAL A 247 5.72 21.77 -9.96
C VAL A 247 5.25 21.27 -11.32
N ALA A 248 5.84 20.17 -11.79
CA ALA A 248 5.45 19.49 -13.03
C ALA A 248 5.63 17.98 -12.84
N ILE A 249 4.75 17.36 -12.07
CA ILE A 249 4.85 15.96 -11.67
C ILE A 249 3.89 15.13 -12.53
N ALA A 250 4.42 14.08 -13.13
CA ALA A 250 3.65 13.05 -13.83
C ALA A 250 4.36 11.69 -13.67
N PRO A 251 3.64 10.57 -13.80
CA PRO A 251 4.26 9.25 -13.80
C PRO A 251 5.19 9.06 -15.01
N ASP A 252 6.14 8.12 -14.91
CA ASP A 252 7.08 7.73 -15.98
C ASP A 252 6.40 7.23 -17.26
N ARG A 253 5.15 6.77 -17.14
CA ARG A 253 4.26 6.38 -18.23
C ARG A 253 2.80 6.49 -17.79
N ALA A 254 1.88 6.50 -18.74
CA ALA A 254 0.45 6.38 -18.43
C ALA A 254 0.13 5.02 -17.77
N TYR A 255 -0.77 5.03 -16.78
CA TYR A 255 -1.20 3.84 -16.02
C TYR A 255 -2.71 3.65 -16.13
N PRO A 256 -3.20 2.40 -16.17
CA PRO A 256 -4.64 2.13 -16.18
C PRO A 256 -5.27 2.41 -14.81
N VAL A 257 -6.59 2.45 -14.77
CA VAL A 257 -7.35 2.65 -13.52
C VAL A 257 -7.25 1.42 -12.61
N ILE A 258 -7.30 0.22 -13.21
CA ILE A 258 -7.24 -1.05 -12.50
C ILE A 258 -5.94 -1.77 -12.88
N GLU A 259 -5.01 -1.89 -11.95
CA GLU A 259 -3.74 -2.57 -12.15
C GLU A 259 -3.73 -3.95 -11.48
N GLY A 260 -3.31 -4.96 -12.24
CA GLY A 260 -3.20 -6.34 -11.76
C GLY A 260 -3.60 -7.36 -12.82
N GLY A 261 -3.42 -8.64 -12.48
CA GLY A 261 -3.88 -9.80 -13.25
C GLY A 261 -5.05 -10.47 -12.53
N SER A 262 -4.94 -11.79 -12.32
CA SER A 262 -5.83 -12.53 -11.40
C SER A 262 -5.85 -11.95 -9.98
N THR A 263 -4.73 -11.32 -9.59
CA THR A 263 -4.57 -10.58 -8.34
C THR A 263 -4.50 -9.08 -8.61
N LEU A 264 -5.45 -8.34 -8.05
CA LEU A 264 -5.45 -6.88 -8.06
C LEU A 264 -4.27 -6.33 -7.25
N ARG A 265 -3.59 -5.32 -7.82
CA ARG A 265 -2.39 -4.71 -7.26
C ARG A 265 -2.62 -3.27 -6.84
N ARG A 266 -3.30 -2.47 -7.65
CA ARG A 266 -3.52 -1.05 -7.39
C ARG A 266 -4.77 -0.54 -8.13
N ILE A 267 -5.49 0.36 -7.48
CA ILE A 267 -6.50 1.22 -8.11
C ILE A 267 -5.89 2.62 -8.24
N ARG A 268 -6.07 3.25 -9.40
CA ARG A 268 -5.64 4.62 -9.67
C ARG A 268 -6.83 5.41 -10.20
N TRP A 269 -7.47 6.14 -9.30
CA TRP A 269 -8.70 6.87 -9.61
C TRP A 269 -8.73 8.20 -8.89
N ASN A 270 -8.38 9.28 -9.59
CA ASN A 270 -8.62 10.64 -9.14
C ASN A 270 -8.94 11.50 -10.37
N ASN A 271 -10.19 11.96 -10.50
CA ASN A 271 -10.58 12.73 -11.67
C ASN A 271 -9.87 14.08 -11.76
N ASP A 272 -9.45 14.65 -10.63
CA ASP A 272 -8.81 15.97 -10.57
C ASP A 272 -7.35 15.90 -11.02
N ASP A 273 -6.68 14.76 -10.79
CA ASP A 273 -5.32 14.49 -11.27
C ASP A 273 -5.28 14.01 -12.74
N ARG A 274 -6.44 13.71 -13.33
CA ARG A 274 -6.52 12.97 -14.60
C ARG A 274 -6.21 13.88 -15.79
N GLY A 275 -5.26 13.44 -16.62
CA GLY A 275 -4.96 14.07 -17.90
C GLY A 275 -5.95 13.71 -19.02
N VAL A 276 -5.56 14.04 -20.25
CA VAL A 276 -6.38 13.79 -21.46
C VAL A 276 -6.43 12.30 -21.79
N ILE A 277 -7.63 11.78 -22.09
CA ILE A 277 -7.78 10.40 -22.56
C ILE A 277 -7.15 10.25 -23.94
N PRO A 278 -6.25 9.28 -24.16
CA PRO A 278 -5.62 9.08 -25.46
C PRO A 278 -6.67 8.88 -26.57
N LEU A 279 -6.44 9.47 -27.74
CA LEU A 279 -7.37 9.37 -28.87
C LEU A 279 -7.14 8.12 -29.74
N ASP A 280 -6.07 7.37 -29.47
CA ASP A 280 -5.71 6.11 -30.14
C ASP A 280 -6.36 4.87 -29.49
N VAL A 281 -7.26 5.09 -28.52
CA VAL A 281 -8.09 4.03 -27.92
C VAL A 281 -9.57 4.25 -28.25
N ASP A 282 -10.42 3.27 -27.93
CA ASP A 282 -11.87 3.48 -27.97
C ASP A 282 -12.29 4.38 -26.80
N VAL A 283 -12.31 5.68 -27.07
CA VAL A 283 -12.65 6.74 -26.10
C VAL A 283 -14.08 6.56 -25.57
N ASN A 284 -15.02 6.14 -26.42
CA ASN A 284 -16.41 5.93 -26.01
C ASN A 284 -16.54 4.75 -25.04
N ALA A 285 -15.85 3.64 -25.34
CA ALA A 285 -15.78 2.50 -24.42
C ALA A 285 -15.14 2.91 -23.09
N TRP A 286 -14.07 3.73 -23.10
CA TRP A 286 -13.46 4.21 -21.87
C TRP A 286 -14.42 5.05 -21.02
N TYR A 287 -15.14 6.01 -21.62
CA TYR A 287 -16.11 6.82 -20.88
C TYR A 287 -17.31 6.00 -20.39
N ARG A 288 -17.76 5.01 -21.16
CA ARG A 288 -18.78 4.05 -20.70
C ARG A 288 -18.29 3.29 -19.47
N ALA A 289 -17.09 2.74 -19.53
CA ALA A 289 -16.49 2.00 -18.43
C ALA A 289 -16.25 2.87 -17.20
N ALA A 290 -15.75 4.10 -17.38
CA ALA A 290 -15.57 5.08 -16.31
C ALA A 290 -16.90 5.46 -15.63
N ARG A 291 -18.00 5.57 -16.39
CA ARG A 291 -19.34 5.80 -15.82
C ARG A 291 -19.83 4.60 -15.02
N LYS A 292 -19.67 3.38 -15.53
CA LYS A 292 -20.05 2.15 -14.82
C LYS A 292 -19.25 1.96 -13.54
N TRP A 293 -17.95 2.26 -13.59
CA TRP A 293 -17.06 2.28 -12.42
C TRP A 293 -17.52 3.29 -11.37
N ASN A 294 -17.75 4.55 -11.77
CA ASN A 294 -18.23 5.57 -10.84
C ASN A 294 -19.59 5.20 -10.25
N GLU A 295 -20.51 4.66 -11.05
CA GLU A 295 -21.81 4.16 -10.60
C GLU A 295 -21.64 3.14 -9.46
N ILE A 296 -20.80 2.11 -9.65
CA ILE A 296 -20.49 1.10 -8.63
C ILE A 296 -19.88 1.73 -7.37
N LEU A 297 -18.90 2.65 -7.52
CA LEU A 297 -18.27 3.31 -6.37
C LEU A 297 -19.26 4.09 -5.52
N THR A 298 -20.25 4.72 -6.15
CA THR A 298 -21.26 5.57 -5.48
C THR A 298 -22.50 4.82 -5.00
N ARG A 299 -22.51 3.48 -5.06
CA ARG A 299 -23.60 2.69 -4.50
C ARG A 299 -23.56 2.73 -2.98
N LYS A 300 -24.72 2.93 -2.35
CA LYS A 300 -24.83 3.03 -0.88
C LYS A 300 -24.30 1.78 -0.17
N GLU A 301 -24.47 0.62 -0.78
CA GLU A 301 -23.96 -0.64 -0.26
C GLU A 301 -22.42 -0.75 -0.29
N ASN A 302 -21.73 0.07 -1.09
CA ASN A 302 -20.27 0.08 -1.22
C ASN A 302 -19.61 1.23 -0.43
N GLU A 303 -20.36 2.29 -0.15
CA GLU A 303 -19.85 3.47 0.55
C GLU A 303 -19.90 3.32 2.07
N TYR A 304 -18.72 3.30 2.72
CA TYR A 304 -18.62 3.39 4.17
C TYR A 304 -18.44 4.86 4.59
N TRP A 305 -19.51 5.46 5.10
CA TRP A 305 -19.53 6.83 5.62
C TRP A 305 -19.41 6.84 7.15
N PHE A 306 -18.55 7.69 7.69
CA PHE A 306 -18.41 7.88 9.15
C PHE A 306 -17.89 9.27 9.50
N GLN A 307 -18.15 9.71 10.73
CA GLN A 307 -17.56 10.93 11.25
C GLN A 307 -16.20 10.62 11.87
N LEU A 308 -15.14 11.28 11.39
CA LEU A 308 -13.85 11.24 12.06
C LEU A 308 -13.90 12.15 13.31
N THR A 309 -13.34 11.70 14.43
CA THR A 309 -13.34 12.43 15.70
C THR A 309 -11.93 12.54 16.28
N PRO A 310 -11.62 13.60 17.05
CA PRO A 310 -10.37 13.66 17.80
C PRO A 310 -10.21 12.44 18.70
N GLY A 311 -9.03 11.83 18.71
CA GLY A 311 -8.81 10.56 19.42
C GLY A 311 -8.77 9.33 18.51
N ARG A 312 -9.23 9.44 17.26
CA ARG A 312 -9.35 8.30 16.33
C ARG A 312 -8.68 8.64 15.00
N MET A 313 -7.50 8.08 14.78
CA MET A 313 -6.73 8.27 13.56
C MET A 313 -7.05 7.16 12.56
N LEU A 314 -7.34 7.52 11.32
CA LEU A 314 -7.51 6.57 10.22
C LEU A 314 -6.18 6.38 9.49
N ILE A 315 -5.79 5.13 9.21
CA ILE A 315 -4.68 4.78 8.33
C ILE A 315 -5.19 3.78 7.30
N PHE A 316 -4.90 4.00 6.01
CA PHE A 316 -5.42 3.16 4.94
C PHE A 316 -4.43 2.96 3.79
N ASP A 317 -4.61 1.85 3.09
CA ASP A 317 -3.90 1.46 1.89
C ASP A 317 -4.42 2.26 0.69
N ASN A 318 -3.72 3.34 0.35
CA ASN A 318 -4.10 4.25 -0.74
C ASN A 318 -3.99 3.60 -2.13
N TRP A 319 -3.40 2.41 -2.26
CA TRP A 319 -3.44 1.64 -3.51
C TRP A 319 -4.73 0.83 -3.66
N ARG A 320 -5.56 0.74 -2.62
CA ARG A 320 -6.77 -0.09 -2.58
C ARG A 320 -8.01 0.72 -2.24
N VAL A 321 -7.95 1.45 -1.13
CA VAL A 321 -9.11 2.12 -0.54
C VAL A 321 -9.20 3.51 -1.12
N LEU A 322 -10.29 3.77 -1.84
CA LEU A 322 -10.65 5.12 -2.24
C LEU A 322 -11.24 5.83 -1.04
N HIS A 323 -11.01 7.13 -0.96
CA HIS A 323 -11.52 7.95 0.12
C HIS A 323 -12.11 9.25 -0.40
N GLY A 324 -12.95 9.88 0.41
CA GLY A 324 -13.59 11.14 0.09
C GLY A 324 -14.11 11.82 1.34
N ARG A 325 -14.87 12.89 1.17
CA ARG A 325 -15.55 13.55 2.28
C ARG A 325 -16.80 14.28 1.81
N SER A 326 -17.78 14.42 2.70
CA SER A 326 -18.88 15.35 2.48
C SER A 326 -18.39 16.80 2.63
N ALA A 327 -19.14 17.74 2.05
CA ALA A 327 -18.91 19.16 2.27
C ALA A 327 -19.03 19.48 3.77
N PHE A 328 -18.36 20.54 4.21
CA PHE A 328 -18.39 20.93 5.61
C PHE A 328 -18.36 22.43 5.83
N GLU A 329 -18.77 22.83 7.03
CA GLU A 329 -18.71 24.19 7.54
C GLU A 329 -17.78 24.29 8.76
N GLY A 330 -17.29 25.50 9.03
CA GLY A 330 -16.45 25.77 10.18
C GLY A 330 -14.96 25.47 9.98
N LEU A 331 -14.22 25.50 11.09
CA LEU A 331 -12.76 25.33 11.11
C LEU A 331 -12.41 23.89 11.42
N ARG A 332 -11.92 23.17 10.41
CA ARG A 332 -11.55 21.76 10.49
C ARG A 332 -10.03 21.62 10.40
N ARG A 333 -9.37 21.27 11.52
CA ARG A 333 -7.92 21.03 11.57
C ARG A 333 -7.64 19.53 11.49
N ILE A 334 -6.85 19.13 10.51
CA ILE A 334 -6.49 17.73 10.26
C ILE A 334 -4.98 17.61 10.13
N CYS A 335 -4.42 16.52 10.64
CA CYS A 335 -3.04 16.17 10.38
C CYS A 335 -2.91 14.73 9.83
N GLY A 336 -1.74 14.43 9.28
CA GLY A 336 -1.47 13.13 8.66
C GLY A 336 -0.19 13.11 7.85
N GLY A 337 -0.03 12.05 7.07
CA GLY A 337 1.14 11.86 6.23
C GLY A 337 0.99 10.66 5.31
N TYR A 338 1.97 10.52 4.43
CA TYR A 338 2.07 9.41 3.50
C TYR A 338 3.24 8.50 3.88
N ILE A 339 3.13 7.20 3.60
CA ILE A 339 4.23 6.24 3.72
C ILE A 339 4.36 5.48 2.39
N ASN A 340 5.59 5.22 1.93
CA ASN A 340 5.81 4.48 0.69
C ASN A 340 5.31 3.04 0.81
N ARG A 341 5.02 2.41 -0.34
CA ARG A 341 4.50 1.05 -0.34
C ARG A 341 5.51 0.07 0.24
N ASP A 342 6.77 0.18 -0.16
CA ASP A 342 7.82 -0.76 0.24
C ASP A 342 8.15 -0.66 1.72
N ASP A 343 8.17 0.56 2.29
CA ASP A 343 8.36 0.79 3.72
C ASP A 343 7.24 0.13 4.54
N PHE A 344 5.98 0.31 4.12
CA PHE A 344 4.85 -0.37 4.75
C PHE A 344 4.94 -1.90 4.65
N ILE A 345 5.24 -2.45 3.46
CA ILE A 345 5.35 -3.89 3.27
C ILE A 345 6.53 -4.47 4.06
N SER A 346 7.65 -3.76 4.12
CA SER A 346 8.80 -4.11 4.96
C SER A 346 8.38 -4.16 6.42
N ARG A 347 7.69 -3.12 6.91
CA ARG A 347 7.22 -3.08 8.29
C ARG A 347 6.30 -4.25 8.61
N TRP A 348 5.26 -4.47 7.80
CA TRP A 348 4.33 -5.59 7.99
C TRP A 348 5.07 -6.92 8.10
N LYS A 349 6.05 -7.19 7.23
CA LYS A 349 6.88 -8.40 7.31
C LYS A 349 7.64 -8.48 8.64
N THR A 350 8.36 -7.41 9.01
CA THR A 350 9.21 -7.40 10.21
C THR A 350 8.44 -7.39 11.53
N SER A 351 7.17 -7.00 11.55
CA SER A 351 6.33 -7.03 12.76
C SER A 351 5.53 -8.31 12.93
N ASN A 352 5.23 -9.03 11.84
CA ASN A 352 4.33 -10.19 11.86
C ASN A 352 5.03 -11.54 11.71
N PHE A 353 6.30 -11.57 11.30
CA PHE A 353 7.02 -12.80 11.00
C PHE A 353 8.43 -12.78 11.55
N GLU A 354 8.97 -13.98 11.77
CA GLU A 354 10.34 -14.14 12.26
C GLU A 354 11.36 -13.65 11.23
N ARG A 355 12.46 -13.08 11.72
CA ARG A 355 13.47 -12.42 10.88
C ARG A 355 14.01 -13.35 9.79
N GLU A 356 14.30 -14.61 10.13
CA GLU A 356 14.83 -15.60 9.19
C GLU A 356 13.84 -15.92 8.07
N GLU A 357 12.54 -15.92 8.37
CA GLU A 357 11.47 -16.16 7.38
C GLU A 357 11.36 -14.97 6.42
N VAL A 358 11.37 -13.75 6.94
CA VAL A 358 11.33 -12.51 6.14
C VAL A 358 12.52 -12.44 5.18
N ILE A 359 13.72 -12.70 5.70
CA ILE A 359 14.97 -12.71 4.92
C ILE A 359 14.87 -13.77 3.82
N SER A 360 14.51 -15.00 4.19
CA SER A 360 14.39 -16.10 3.24
C SER A 360 13.37 -15.80 2.14
N HIS A 361 12.21 -15.26 2.50
CA HIS A 361 11.16 -14.92 1.54
C HIS A 361 11.57 -13.80 0.57
N ASN A 362 12.22 -12.74 1.07
CA ASN A 362 12.70 -11.65 0.22
C ASN A 362 13.73 -12.13 -0.81
N MET A 363 14.54 -13.12 -0.43
CA MET A 363 15.50 -13.77 -1.33
C MET A 363 14.89 -14.92 -2.13
N GLN A 364 13.59 -15.17 -2.00
CA GLN A 364 12.87 -16.26 -2.65
C GLN A 364 13.41 -17.65 -2.31
N LEU A 365 13.93 -17.79 -1.10
CA LEU A 365 14.45 -19.04 -0.56
C LEU A 365 13.42 -19.81 0.28
N ARG A 366 12.30 -19.18 0.68
CA ARG A 366 11.15 -19.75 1.41
C ARG A 366 9.81 -19.19 0.94
#